data_AF-A0A7G8HC47-F1
#
_entry.id   AF-A0A7G8HC47-F1
#
_cell.length_a   1.000
_cell.length_b   1.000
_cell.length_c   1.000
_cell.angle_alpha   90.00
_cell.angle_beta   90.00
_cell.angle_gamma   90.00
#
_symmetry.space_group_name_H-M   'P 1'
#
loop_
_entity.id
_entity.type
_entity.pdbx_description
1 polymer ?
#
loop_
_entity_poly.entity_id
_entity_poly.type
_entity_poly.pdbx_seq_one_letter_code
_entity_poly.pdbx_strand_id
1 'polypeptide(L)' 'MFRLSAAERRFALTSFAIKVAVFWIAQLVVCVLDPRRLVCGFVERGFLPCLFSFAVMDFVVIPQLRRRWDR' A
#
# COMPACT_ATOMS: atom_id res chain seq x y z
N MET A 1 -1.87 24.00 5.07
CA MET A 1 -2.89 23.07 5.62
C MET A 1 -3.26 22.05 4.54
N PHE A 2 -2.72 20.83 4.60
CA PHE A 2 -2.94 19.76 3.61
C PHE A 2 -4.35 19.16 3.74
N ARG A 3 -5.40 19.92 3.42
CA ARG A 3 -6.76 19.36 3.31
C ARG A 3 -6.87 18.68 1.95
N LEU A 4 -6.78 17.33 1.94
CA LEU A 4 -7.31 16.55 0.83
C LEU A 4 -8.83 16.71 0.80
N SER A 5 -9.40 16.84 -0.40
CA SER A 5 -10.86 16.79 -0.57
C SER A 5 -11.38 15.42 -0.11
N ALA A 6 -12.63 15.36 0.38
CA ALA A 6 -13.22 14.12 0.87
C ALA A 6 -13.22 13.00 -0.18
N ALA A 7 -13.35 13.37 -1.47
CA ALA A 7 -13.28 12.43 -2.59
C ALA A 7 -11.86 11.89 -2.81
N GLU A 8 -10.82 12.74 -2.77
CA GLU A 8 -9.42 12.32 -2.91
C GLU A 8 -8.99 11.38 -1.79
N ARG A 9 -9.44 11.65 -0.55
CA ARG A 9 -9.20 10.76 0.59
C ARG A 9 -9.86 9.41 0.44
N ARG A 10 -11.11 9.36 -0.04
CA ARG A 10 -11.81 8.09 -0.28
C ARG A 10 -11.09 7.25 -1.33
N PHE A 11 -10.65 7.88 -2.42
CA PHE A 11 -9.88 7.19 -3.46
C PHE A 11 -8.51 6.69 -2.97
N ALA A 12 -7.79 7.51 -2.20
CA ALA A 12 -6.53 7.10 -1.58
C ALA A 12 -6.73 5.93 -0.59
N LEU A 13 -7.78 5.98 0.23
CA LEU A 13 -8.14 4.91 1.16
C LEU A 13 -8.49 3.61 0.45
N THR A 14 -9.30 3.66 -0.61
CA THR A 14 -9.67 2.47 -1.37
C THR A 14 -8.47 1.89 -2.12
N SER A 15 -7.65 2.73 -2.76
CA SER A 15 -6.43 2.27 -3.44
C SER A 15 -5.44 1.64 -2.47
N PHE A 16 -5.23 2.27 -1.31
CA PHE A 16 -4.40 1.72 -0.24
C PHE A 16 -4.96 0.37 0.24
N ALA A 17 -6.25 0.30 0.59
CA ALA A 17 -6.88 -0.92 1.07
C ALA A 17 -6.77 -2.08 0.06
N ILE A 18 -6.95 -1.80 -1.24
CA ILE A 18 -6.79 -2.80 -2.30
C ILE A 18 -5.34 -3.29 -2.37
N LYS A 19 -4.35 -2.39 -2.35
CA LYS A 19 -2.93 -2.79 -2.36
C LYS A 19 -2.56 -3.64 -1.15
N VAL A 20 -3.05 -3.26 0.04
CA VAL A 20 -2.86 -4.05 1.27
C VAL A 20 -3.48 -5.44 1.11
N ALA A 21 -4.72 -5.53 0.64
CA ALA A 21 -5.41 -6.81 0.43
C ALA A 21 -4.66 -7.70 -0.58
N VAL A 22 -4.22 -7.15 -1.71
CA VAL A 22 -3.46 -7.88 -2.73
C VAL A 22 -2.13 -8.36 -2.16
N PHE A 23 -1.39 -7.51 -1.46
CA PHE A 23 -0.12 -7.89 -0.83
C PHE A 23 -0.31 -9.01 0.19
N TRP A 24 -1.36 -8.90 1.01
CA TRP A 24 -1.67 -9.89 2.03
C TRP A 24 -2.07 -11.24 1.43
N ILE A 25 -2.88 -11.25 0.36
CA ILE A 25 -3.21 -12.47 -0.38
C ILE A 25 -1.94 -13.09 -0.99
N ALA A 26 -1.08 -12.28 -1.62
CA ALA A 26 0.17 -12.76 -2.20
C ALA A 26 1.08 -13.39 -1.13
N GLN A 27 1.17 -12.76 0.04
CA GLN A 27 1.91 -13.30 1.18
C GLN A 27 1.33 -14.62 1.67
N LEU A 28 -0.01 -14.72 1.78
CA LEU A 28 -0.70 -15.96 2.16
C LEU A 28 -0.41 -17.09 1.16
N VAL A 29 -0.47 -16.80 -0.14
CA VAL A 29 -0.15 -17.76 -1.20
C VAL A 29 1.31 -18.21 -1.09
N VAL A 30 2.27 -17.28 -0.94
CA VAL A 30 3.69 -17.60 -0.79
C VAL A 30 3.94 -18.46 0.45
N CYS A 31 3.33 -18.13 1.58
CA CYS A 31 3.48 -18.90 2.81
C CYS A 31 2.85 -20.30 2.75
N VAL A 32 1.78 -20.49 1.95
CA VAL A 32 1.18 -21.82 1.72
C VAL A 32 2.02 -22.64 0.73
N LEU A 33 2.61 -22.01 -0.29
CA LEU A 33 3.38 -22.70 -1.33
C LEU A 33 4.79 -23.08 -0.88
N ASP A 34 5.36 -22.37 0.09
CA ASP A 34 6.76 -22.49 0.48
C ASP A 34 6.94 -23.12 1.88
N PRO A 35 7.16 -24.44 1.99
CA PRO A 35 7.24 -25.14 3.28
C PRO A 35 8.52 -24.79 4.07
N ARG A 36 9.50 -24.10 3.47
CA ARG A 36 10.78 -23.79 4.13
C ARG A 36 10.70 -22.64 5.15
N ARG A 37 9.55 -21.96 5.31
CA ARG A 37 9.28 -20.83 6.25
C ARG A 37 10.22 -19.61 6.15
N LEU A 38 11.37 -19.71 5.48
CA LEU A 38 12.35 -18.62 5.32
C LEU A 38 11.81 -17.51 4.43
N VAL A 39 11.19 -17.86 3.30
CA VAL A 39 10.60 -16.90 2.37
C VAL A 39 9.39 -16.21 3.03
N CYS A 40 8.53 -16.99 3.70
CA CYS A 40 7.41 -16.45 4.46
C CYS A 40 7.86 -15.44 5.54
N GLY A 41 8.89 -15.77 6.33
CA GLY A 41 9.43 -14.87 7.36
C GLY A 41 10.12 -13.62 6.79
N PHE A 42 10.72 -13.71 5.60
CA PHE A 42 11.29 -12.55 4.91
C PHE A 42 10.20 -11.61 4.38
N VAL A 43 9.14 -12.17 3.78
CA VAL A 43 7.98 -11.39 3.32
C VAL A 43 7.23 -10.75 4.49
N GLU A 44 7.07 -11.46 5.62
CA GLU A 44 6.53 -10.89 6.86
C GLU A 44 7.34 -9.70 7.37
N ARG A 45 8.68 -9.79 7.36
CA ARG A 45 9.53 -8.67 7.74
C ARG A 45 9.45 -7.50 6.75
N GLY A 46 9.24 -7.79 5.47
CA GLY A 46 9.04 -6.78 4.41
C GLY A 46 7.66 -6.13 4.40
N PHE A 47 6.66 -6.71 5.09
CA PHE A 47 5.28 -6.23 5.10
C PHE A 47 5.17 -4.78 5.61
N LEU A 48 5.76 -4.49 6.77
CA LEU A 48 5.74 -3.17 7.39
C LEU A 48 6.34 -2.04 6.51
N PRO A 49 7.56 -2.18 5.96
CA PRO A 49 8.13 -1.15 5.08
C PRO A 49 7.36 -1.00 3.76
N CYS A 50 6.79 -2.09 3.22
CA CYS A 50 5.92 -2.01 2.04
C CYS A 50 4.61 -1.26 2.33
N LEU A 51 3.95 -1.54 3.46
CA LEU A 51 2.76 -0.81 3.91
C LEU A 51 3.03 0.69 4.06
N PHE A 52 4.15 1.04 4.68
CA PHE A 52 4.53 2.43 4.86
C PHE A 52 4.74 3.12 3.50
N SER A 53 5.41 2.44 2.57
CA SER A 53 5.64 2.96 1.21
C SER A 53 4.33 3.17 0.44
N PHE A 54 3.39 2.23 0.53
CA PHE A 54 2.06 2.37 -0.07
C PHE A 54 1.28 3.54 0.55
N ALA A 55 1.31 3.67 1.88
CA ALA A 55 0.67 4.79 2.56
C ALA A 55 1.26 6.14 2.12
N VAL A 56 2.59 6.25 2.04
CA VAL A 56 3.25 7.47 1.56
C VAL A 56 2.86 7.76 0.11
N MET A 57 2.85 6.76 -0.77
CA MET A 57 2.44 6.98 -2.15
C MET A 57 0.98 7.42 -2.27
N ASP A 58 0.05 6.70 -1.64
CA ASP A 58 -1.38 6.92 -1.80
C ASP A 58 -1.88 8.19 -1.11
N PHE A 59 -1.31 8.55 0.05
CA PHE A 59 -1.75 9.73 0.82
C PHE A 59 -0.89 10.97 0.61
N VAL A 60 0.37 10.84 0.19
CA VAL A 60 1.29 11.97 0.03
C VAL A 60 1.67 12.18 -1.43
N VAL A 61 2.19 11.18 -2.13
CA VAL A 61 2.76 11.41 -3.47
C VAL A 61 1.67 11.66 -4.52
N ILE A 62 0.71 10.75 -4.65
CA ILE A 62 -0.35 10.82 -5.67
C ILE A 62 -1.19 12.10 -5.56
N PRO A 63 -1.66 12.51 -4.37
CA PRO A 63 -2.46 13.73 -4.23
C PRO A 63 -1.67 14.99 -4.55
N GLN A 64 -0.38 15.04 -4.19
CA GLN A 64 0.49 16.18 -4.50
C GLN A 64 0.79 16.28 -5.99
N LEU A 65 1.03 15.14 -6.64
CA LEU A 65 1.28 15.07 -8.08
C LEU A 65 0.05 15.54 -8.86
N ARG A 66 -1.14 15.07 -8.48
CA ARG A 66 -2.41 15.46 -9.11
C ARG A 66 -2.67 16.96 -9.01
N ARG A 67 -2.39 17.56 -7.85
CA ARG A 67 -2.51 19.02 -7.66
C ARG A 67 -1.49 19.85 -8.43
N ARG A 68 -0.30 19.31 -8.70
CA ARG A 68 0.69 19.99 -9.55
C ARG A 68 0.34 19.88 -11.02
N TRP A 69 -0.36 18.81 -11.42
CA TRP A 69 -0.79 18.60 -12.80
C TRP A 69 -2.05 19.39 -13.16
N ASP A 70 -2.97 19.60 -12.21
CA ASP A 70 -4.17 20.44 -12.40
C ASP A 70 -3.88 21.96 -12.37
N ARG A 71 -2.63 22.38 -12.15
CA ARG A 71 -2.23 23.79 -12.04
C ARG A 71 -1.38 24.21 -13.23
#